data_AF-A0A2V9PMX0-F1
#
_entry.id   AF-A0A2V9PMX0-F1
#
_cell.length_a   1.000
_cell.length_b   1.000
_cell.length_c   1.000
_cell.angle_alpha   90.00
_cell.angle_beta   90.00
_cell.angle_gamma   90.00
#
_symmetry.space_group_name_H-M   'P 1'
#
loop_
_entity.id
_entity.type
_entity.pdbx_description
1 polymer ?
#
loop_
_entity_poly.entity_id
_entity_poly.type
_entity_poly.pdbx_seq_one_letter_code
_entity_poly.pdbx_strand_id
1 'polypeptide(L)'
;MLIAYADIGGQPTVIQNEILAEPGVTAVDLFDAFSGTPTLAQLQQYNIVFAFSNNFWNDAVAMGNVLADYEDAGGVVVVGTFAWDNRGGWNLAGRWMTGGYTPYNSTSQTNFSDNTANITDPSHPLMQGVSSLSAFYRNGVTLTAGAVSVADWTDGPPAVAYKANNGHTAVGINAYLGYLDAFSGEWGRVIVNAGRWLIPCATPTPTPTPTQIVLTASAHRVNGRKVVNLTWTGANSARVDIYRDGAPLARVPNSGTYTDVLTHHGTFTYKVCEAGTANCSNEVTVRFGGGP
;
A
#
# COMPACT_ATOMS: atom_id res chain seq x y z
N MET A 1 -0.87 2.55 -6.66
CA MET A 1 -1.65 2.49 -5.40
C MET A 1 -1.48 1.12 -4.78
N LEU A 2 -1.86 0.94 -3.52
CA LEU A 2 -1.80 -0.36 -2.84
C LEU A 2 -3.20 -0.85 -2.48
N ILE A 3 -3.49 -2.13 -2.76
CA ILE A 3 -4.64 -2.83 -2.19
C ILE A 3 -4.12 -3.73 -1.05
N ALA A 4 -4.47 -3.38 0.18
CA ALA A 4 -4.19 -4.19 1.36
C ALA A 4 -5.42 -5.07 1.66
N TYR A 5 -5.38 -6.33 1.24
CA TYR A 5 -6.51 -7.25 1.34
C TYR A 5 -6.25 -8.32 2.40
N ALA A 6 -7.19 -8.49 3.34
CA ALA A 6 -7.18 -9.60 4.28
C ALA A 6 -8.19 -10.66 3.81
N ASP A 7 -7.77 -11.49 2.85
CA ASP A 7 -8.62 -12.50 2.23
C ASP A 7 -7.80 -13.74 1.88
N ILE A 8 -8.35 -14.92 2.16
CA ILE A 8 -7.69 -16.22 1.95
C ILE A 8 -8.22 -16.97 0.73
N GLY A 9 -9.33 -16.51 0.14
CA GLY A 9 -9.93 -17.19 -1.01
C GLY A 9 -9.30 -16.83 -2.36
N GLY A 10 -8.55 -15.73 -2.42
CA GLY A 10 -7.82 -15.32 -3.60
C GLY A 10 -7.46 -13.84 -3.62
N GLN A 11 -6.73 -13.43 -4.65
CA GLN A 11 -6.43 -12.04 -4.91
C GLN A 11 -7.65 -11.31 -5.51
N PRO A 12 -7.83 -10.01 -5.23
CA PRO A 12 -8.97 -9.24 -5.73
C PRO A 12 -8.73 -8.73 -7.16
N THR A 13 -8.62 -9.65 -8.11
CA THR A 13 -8.15 -9.36 -9.47
C THR A 13 -9.11 -8.46 -10.26
N VAL A 14 -10.43 -8.60 -10.09
CA VAL A 14 -11.41 -7.78 -10.82
C VAL A 14 -11.30 -6.32 -10.43
N ILE A 15 -11.32 -5.98 -9.13
CA ILE A 15 -11.20 -4.59 -8.70
C ILE A 15 -9.80 -4.03 -9.01
N GLN A 16 -8.74 -4.85 -8.92
CA GLN A 16 -7.40 -4.45 -9.33
C GLN A 16 -7.37 -4.03 -10.80
N ASN A 17 -8.03 -4.81 -11.68
CA ASN A 17 -8.12 -4.51 -13.11
C ASN A 17 -8.99 -3.28 -13.41
N GLU A 18 -10.12 -3.11 -12.72
CA GLU A 18 -10.95 -1.89 -12.85
C GLU A 18 -10.15 -0.63 -12.51
N ILE A 19 -9.38 -0.68 -11.43
CA ILE A 19 -8.52 0.43 -11.02
C ILE A 19 -7.39 0.65 -12.03
N LEU A 20 -6.72 -0.40 -12.51
CA LEU A 20 -5.66 -0.29 -13.53
C LEU A 20 -6.17 0.30 -14.84
N ALA A 21 -7.44 0.11 -15.16
CA ALA A 21 -8.07 0.68 -16.35
C ALA A 21 -8.36 2.19 -16.23
N GLU A 22 -8.30 2.77 -15.04
CA GLU A 22 -8.57 4.19 -14.83
C GLU A 22 -7.43 5.09 -15.33
N PRO A 23 -7.74 6.19 -16.05
CA PRO A 23 -6.72 7.13 -16.50
C PRO A 23 -5.87 7.69 -15.36
N GLY A 24 -4.55 7.64 -15.54
CA GLY A 24 -3.56 8.15 -14.58
C GLY A 24 -3.09 7.11 -13.55
N VAL A 25 -3.66 5.90 -13.53
CA VAL A 25 -3.16 4.80 -12.70
C VAL A 25 -2.04 4.08 -13.43
N THR A 26 -0.84 4.05 -12.84
CA THR A 26 0.35 3.41 -13.43
C THR A 26 0.68 2.06 -12.80
N ALA A 27 0.22 1.82 -11.57
CA ALA A 27 0.46 0.59 -10.83
C ALA A 27 -0.62 0.38 -9.75
N VAL A 28 -0.97 -0.88 -9.53
CA VAL A 28 -1.83 -1.33 -8.43
C VAL A 28 -1.18 -2.57 -7.83
N ASP A 29 -0.47 -2.36 -6.72
CA ASP A 29 0.21 -3.44 -6.01
C ASP A 29 -0.72 -4.05 -4.97
N LEU A 30 -0.46 -5.31 -4.64
CA LEU A 30 -1.24 -6.08 -3.67
C LEU A 30 -0.40 -6.34 -2.42
N PHE A 31 -1.02 -6.20 -1.24
CA PHE A 31 -0.45 -6.61 0.03
C PHE A 31 -1.42 -7.55 0.75
N ASP A 32 -0.94 -8.74 1.08
CA ASP A 32 -1.69 -9.71 1.89
C ASP A 32 -1.69 -9.28 3.36
N ALA A 33 -2.79 -8.65 3.76
CA ALA A 33 -3.01 -8.16 5.12
C ALA A 33 -3.49 -9.26 6.10
N PHE A 34 -3.76 -10.48 5.61
CA PHE A 34 -3.98 -11.65 6.45
C PHE A 34 -2.64 -12.24 6.94
N SER A 35 -1.60 -12.16 6.12
CA SER A 35 -0.26 -12.70 6.45
C SER A 35 0.74 -11.66 6.99
N GLY A 36 0.40 -10.38 6.99
CA GLY A 36 1.27 -9.32 7.51
C GLY A 36 0.57 -7.98 7.69
N THR A 37 1.34 -6.97 8.11
CA THR A 37 0.88 -5.58 8.19
C THR A 37 1.90 -4.69 7.48
N PRO A 38 1.47 -3.83 6.52
CA PRO A 38 2.40 -2.95 5.82
C PRO A 38 2.96 -1.91 6.79
N THR A 39 4.22 -1.53 6.61
CA THR A 39 4.84 -0.41 7.32
C THR A 39 4.36 0.92 6.73
N LEU A 40 4.43 2.00 7.51
CA LEU A 40 4.13 3.34 7.03
C LEU A 40 4.98 3.71 5.80
N ALA A 41 6.27 3.37 5.81
CA ALA A 41 7.18 3.65 4.70
C ALA A 41 6.77 2.92 3.41
N GLN A 42 6.16 1.73 3.51
CA GLN A 42 5.58 1.05 2.35
C GLN A 42 4.34 1.79 1.86
N LEU A 43 3.43 2.19 2.76
CA LEU A 43 2.22 2.93 2.36
C LEU A 43 2.55 4.26 1.68
N GLN A 44 3.57 4.98 2.16
CA GLN A 44 4.05 6.26 1.62
C GLN A 44 4.61 6.19 0.19
N GLN A 45 4.82 4.99 -0.36
CA GLN A 45 5.18 4.82 -1.78
C GLN A 45 3.97 4.97 -2.70
N TYR A 46 2.76 4.97 -2.15
CA TYR A 46 1.51 5.02 -2.87
C TYR A 46 0.79 6.33 -2.60
N ASN A 47 -0.07 6.72 -3.54
CA ASN A 47 -0.96 7.87 -3.38
C ASN A 47 -2.27 7.48 -2.68
N ILE A 48 -2.74 6.26 -2.93
CA ILE A 48 -3.98 5.70 -2.40
C ILE A 48 -3.66 4.33 -1.80
N VAL A 49 -4.24 4.06 -0.63
CA VAL A 49 -4.29 2.73 -0.01
C VAL A 49 -5.75 2.34 0.12
N PHE A 50 -6.13 1.25 -0.56
CA PHE A 50 -7.45 0.62 -0.42
C PHE A 50 -7.32 -0.62 0.47
N ALA A 51 -7.97 -0.63 1.64
CA ALA A 51 -7.89 -1.73 2.58
C ALA A 51 -9.26 -2.38 2.79
N PHE A 52 -9.36 -3.71 2.74
CA PHE A 52 -10.60 -4.43 3.05
C PHE A 52 -10.30 -5.82 3.60
N SER A 53 -11.30 -6.47 4.19
CA SER A 53 -11.19 -7.82 4.72
C SER A 53 -12.31 -8.71 4.19
N ASN A 54 -12.07 -10.02 4.22
CA ASN A 54 -13.04 -11.12 4.27
C ASN A 54 -12.47 -12.29 5.09
N ASN A 55 -11.37 -12.03 5.80
CA ASN A 55 -10.79 -12.87 6.81
C ASN A 55 -10.18 -12.01 7.94
N PHE A 56 -9.46 -12.65 8.86
CA PHE A 56 -8.73 -11.98 9.92
C PHE A 56 -7.64 -11.07 9.34
N TRP A 57 -7.46 -9.90 9.94
CA TRP A 57 -6.21 -9.15 9.78
C TRP A 57 -5.09 -9.88 10.53
N ASN A 58 -3.86 -9.86 10.01
CA ASN A 58 -2.69 -10.34 10.75
C ASN A 58 -2.58 -9.64 12.11
N ASP A 59 -2.77 -8.32 12.10
CA ASP A 59 -2.94 -7.49 13.28
C ASP A 59 -3.88 -6.32 12.94
N ALA A 60 -5.14 -6.41 13.39
CA ALA A 60 -6.16 -5.42 13.11
C ALA A 60 -5.86 -4.05 13.76
N VAL A 61 -5.18 -4.03 14.90
CA VAL A 61 -4.83 -2.79 15.60
C VAL A 61 -3.66 -2.12 14.90
N ALA A 62 -2.62 -2.87 14.56
CA ALA A 62 -1.47 -2.33 13.83
C ALA A 62 -1.89 -1.83 12.44
N MET A 63 -2.77 -2.56 11.74
CA MET A 63 -3.31 -2.12 10.44
C MET A 63 -4.06 -0.78 10.57
N GLY A 64 -4.98 -0.65 11.52
CA GLY A 64 -5.69 0.62 11.69
C GLY A 64 -4.81 1.75 12.23
N ASN A 65 -3.73 1.45 12.96
CA ASN A 65 -2.77 2.47 13.35
C ASN A 65 -1.98 2.99 12.15
N VAL A 66 -1.46 2.10 11.30
CA VAL A 66 -0.66 2.51 10.14
C VAL A 66 -1.49 3.23 9.07
N LEU A 67 -2.77 2.86 8.91
CA LEU A 67 -3.69 3.60 8.02
C LEU A 67 -3.91 5.02 8.52
N ALA A 68 -4.12 5.22 9.83
CA ALA A 68 -4.25 6.55 10.40
C ALA A 68 -2.94 7.37 10.29
N ASP A 69 -1.78 6.74 10.52
CA ASP A 69 -0.48 7.40 10.37
C ASP A 69 -0.24 7.84 8.91
N TYR A 70 -0.65 7.01 7.96
CA TYR A 70 -0.54 7.31 6.54
C TYR A 70 -1.50 8.41 6.10
N GLU A 71 -2.75 8.42 6.60
CA GLU A 71 -3.71 9.47 6.34
C GLU A 71 -3.23 10.83 6.91
N ASP A 72 -2.71 10.84 8.13
CA ASP A 72 -2.11 12.02 8.77
C ASP A 72 -0.87 12.54 8.01
N ALA A 73 -0.13 11.65 7.34
CA ALA A 73 0.98 12.02 6.48
C ALA A 73 0.54 12.59 5.11
N GLY A 74 -0.76 12.75 4.88
CA GLY A 74 -1.35 13.25 3.64
C GLY A 74 -1.67 12.17 2.60
N GLY A 75 -1.59 10.90 2.98
CA GLY A 75 -2.00 9.77 2.15
C GLY A 75 -3.52 9.65 2.05
N VAL A 76 -4.01 9.07 0.95
CA VAL A 76 -5.45 8.82 0.78
C VAL A 76 -5.81 7.40 1.21
N VAL A 77 -6.69 7.28 2.22
CA VAL A 77 -7.17 5.99 2.73
C VAL A 77 -8.61 5.75 2.29
N VAL A 78 -8.82 4.61 1.64
CA VAL A 78 -10.13 4.05 1.32
C VAL A 78 -10.25 2.72 2.03
N VAL A 79 -11.34 2.50 2.77
CA VAL A 79 -11.60 1.22 3.44
C VAL A 79 -12.87 0.58 2.89
N GLY A 80 -12.82 -0.72 2.63
CA GLY A 80 -13.90 -1.53 2.06
C GLY A 80 -14.61 -2.42 3.08
N THR A 81 -15.68 -3.08 2.63
CA THR A 81 -16.54 -3.94 3.46
C THR A 81 -15.79 -5.05 4.20
N PHE A 82 -16.46 -5.48 5.27
CA PHE A 82 -16.07 -6.34 6.37
C PHE A 82 -15.04 -5.75 7.34
N ALA A 83 -14.35 -4.66 6.98
CA ALA A 83 -13.55 -3.90 7.95
C ALA A 83 -14.39 -3.32 9.11
N TRP A 84 -15.72 -3.29 8.98
CA TRP A 84 -16.67 -2.89 10.04
C TRP A 84 -17.46 -4.04 10.64
N ASP A 85 -17.20 -5.29 10.25
CA ASP A 85 -17.98 -6.44 10.69
C ASP A 85 -17.48 -7.01 12.02
N ASN A 86 -18.14 -6.62 13.11
CA ASN A 86 -17.75 -6.98 14.48
C ASN A 86 -18.21 -8.37 14.93
N ARG A 87 -18.72 -9.21 14.03
CA ARG A 87 -19.09 -10.59 14.35
C ARG A 87 -17.87 -11.51 14.50
N GLY A 88 -16.69 -11.06 14.06
CA GLY A 88 -15.47 -11.86 14.12
C GLY A 88 -14.22 -11.08 13.74
N GLY A 89 -13.23 -11.81 13.22
CA GLY A 89 -11.89 -11.28 12.93
C GLY A 89 -11.78 -10.27 11.80
N TRP A 90 -12.87 -10.03 11.08
CA TRP A 90 -12.91 -9.12 9.93
C TRP A 90 -12.83 -7.65 10.32
N ASN A 91 -13.36 -7.31 11.50
CA ASN A 91 -13.40 -5.94 11.99
C ASN A 91 -11.98 -5.37 12.12
N LEU A 92 -11.72 -4.26 11.44
CA LEU A 92 -10.53 -3.45 11.63
C LEU A 92 -10.56 -2.84 13.04
N ALA A 93 -9.39 -2.55 13.61
CA ALA A 93 -9.27 -1.94 14.93
C ALA A 93 -8.31 -0.75 14.89
N GLY A 94 -7.80 -0.31 16.04
CA GLY A 94 -6.76 0.72 16.10
C GLY A 94 -7.26 2.14 15.82
N ARG A 95 -6.30 3.03 15.58
CA ARG A 95 -6.51 4.48 15.54
C ARG A 95 -7.41 4.94 14.40
N TRP A 96 -7.40 4.27 13.25
CA TRP A 96 -8.32 4.63 12.17
C TRP A 96 -9.80 4.44 12.57
N MET A 97 -10.10 3.40 13.35
CA MET A 97 -11.46 3.12 13.83
C MET A 97 -11.87 3.99 15.02
N THR A 98 -10.95 4.36 15.91
CA THR A 98 -11.28 5.05 17.17
C THR A 98 -10.89 6.54 17.20
N GLY A 99 -9.98 6.96 16.33
CA GLY A 99 -9.39 8.30 16.28
C GLY A 99 -10.13 9.30 15.39
N GLY A 100 -11.35 8.99 14.98
CA GLY A 100 -12.22 9.91 14.23
C GLY A 100 -12.20 9.77 12.70
N TYR A 101 -11.34 8.92 12.12
CA TYR A 101 -11.21 8.75 10.67
C TYR A 101 -12.39 8.01 10.05
N THR A 102 -12.76 6.86 10.63
CA THR A 102 -13.71 5.96 9.98
C THR A 102 -15.09 6.61 9.73
N PRO A 103 -15.64 6.51 8.50
CA PRO A 103 -16.95 7.07 8.19
C PRO A 103 -18.11 6.20 8.67
N TYR A 104 -17.87 4.92 9.02
CA TYR A 104 -18.92 3.99 9.44
C TYR A 104 -18.70 3.44 10.85
N ASN A 105 -19.80 3.24 11.59
CA ASN A 105 -19.77 2.48 12.83
C ASN A 105 -19.64 0.99 12.52
N SER A 106 -18.86 0.27 13.34
CA SER A 106 -18.86 -1.20 13.31
C SER A 106 -20.25 -1.76 13.56
N THR A 107 -20.57 -2.88 12.91
CA THR A 107 -21.89 -3.49 12.90
C THR A 107 -21.79 -5.01 12.95
N SER A 108 -22.83 -5.63 13.52
CA SER A 108 -23.03 -7.08 13.46
C SER A 108 -24.05 -7.48 12.38
N GLN A 109 -24.48 -6.54 11.54
CA GLN A 109 -25.47 -6.77 10.50
C GLN A 109 -24.81 -6.96 9.14
N THR A 110 -25.29 -7.95 8.39
CA THR A 110 -24.91 -8.17 6.99
C THR A 110 -26.13 -8.22 6.10
N ASN A 111 -25.94 -7.69 4.90
CA ASN A 111 -26.93 -7.73 3.83
C ASN A 111 -26.29 -8.45 2.64
N PHE A 112 -26.62 -9.73 2.48
CA PHE A 112 -26.10 -10.61 1.43
C PHE A 112 -27.17 -10.84 0.39
N SER A 113 -27.36 -9.79 -0.41
CA SER A 113 -28.33 -9.72 -1.49
C SER A 113 -27.86 -8.70 -2.50
N ASP A 114 -28.07 -9.00 -3.79
CA ASP A 114 -27.80 -8.07 -4.86
C ASP A 114 -28.58 -6.78 -4.65
N ASN A 115 -27.87 -5.66 -4.70
CA ASN A 115 -28.46 -4.35 -4.67
C ASN A 115 -27.63 -3.41 -5.57
N THR A 116 -28.28 -2.37 -6.08
CA THR A 116 -27.65 -1.27 -6.82
C THR A 116 -27.89 0.01 -6.04
N ALA A 117 -26.82 0.72 -5.69
CA ALA A 117 -26.91 1.92 -4.89
C ALA A 117 -27.54 3.07 -5.67
N ASN A 118 -28.29 3.92 -4.96
CA ASN A 118 -28.68 5.22 -5.43
C ASN A 118 -27.51 6.18 -5.21
N ILE A 119 -26.97 6.76 -6.28
CA ILE A 119 -25.96 7.83 -6.19
C ILE A 119 -26.69 9.12 -5.76
N THR A 120 -26.57 9.48 -4.49
CA THR A 120 -27.33 10.58 -3.88
C THR A 120 -26.69 11.95 -4.07
N ASP A 121 -25.39 12.00 -4.30
CA ASP A 121 -24.68 13.22 -4.74
C ASP A 121 -23.78 12.94 -5.96
N PRO A 122 -24.35 12.93 -7.18
CA PRO A 122 -23.58 12.70 -8.41
C PRO A 122 -22.62 13.84 -8.75
N SER A 123 -22.76 15.01 -8.11
CA SER A 123 -21.86 16.15 -8.32
C SER A 123 -20.56 16.03 -7.52
N HIS A 124 -20.59 15.25 -6.43
CA HIS A 124 -19.44 15.06 -5.56
C HIS A 124 -18.23 14.49 -6.34
N PRO A 125 -16.98 14.96 -6.07
CA PRO A 125 -15.78 14.43 -6.72
C PRO A 125 -15.63 12.91 -6.70
N LEU A 126 -16.06 12.24 -5.62
CA LEU A 126 -16.05 10.77 -5.52
C LEU A 126 -16.90 10.09 -6.62
N MET A 127 -17.98 10.72 -7.06
CA MET A 127 -18.95 10.15 -8.00
C MET A 127 -18.74 10.61 -9.46
N GLN A 128 -17.65 11.34 -9.74
CA GLN A 128 -17.36 11.84 -11.08
C GLN A 128 -17.19 10.69 -12.09
N GLY A 129 -18.07 10.64 -13.09
CA GLY A 129 -18.09 9.60 -14.11
C GLY A 129 -18.53 8.21 -13.61
N VAL A 130 -19.14 8.14 -12.42
CA VAL A 130 -19.74 6.91 -11.87
C VAL A 130 -21.22 6.92 -12.20
N SER A 131 -21.73 5.84 -12.79
CA SER A 131 -23.11 5.73 -13.25
C SER A 131 -23.89 4.64 -12.55
N SER A 132 -23.21 3.58 -12.10
CA SER A 132 -23.83 2.47 -11.38
C SER A 132 -22.85 1.84 -10.40
N LEU A 133 -23.37 1.43 -9.25
CA LEU A 133 -22.62 0.74 -8.21
C LEU A 133 -23.48 -0.39 -7.65
N SER A 134 -23.12 -1.64 -7.94
CA SER A 134 -23.87 -2.82 -7.51
C SER A 134 -22.97 -3.80 -6.76
N ALA A 135 -23.49 -4.43 -5.70
CA ALA A 135 -22.76 -5.44 -4.93
C ALA A 135 -23.71 -6.37 -4.17
N PHE A 136 -23.25 -7.61 -3.96
CA PHE A 136 -23.97 -8.63 -3.19
C PHE A 136 -23.60 -8.62 -1.69
N TYR A 137 -22.29 -8.59 -1.39
CA TYR A 137 -21.76 -8.68 -0.03
C TYR A 137 -21.57 -7.30 0.60
N ARG A 138 -22.45 -6.94 1.54
CA ARG A 138 -22.52 -5.62 2.17
C ARG A 138 -22.76 -5.73 3.68
N ASN A 139 -22.50 -4.66 4.42
CA ASN A 139 -22.79 -4.55 5.85
C ASN A 139 -23.96 -3.57 6.13
N GLY A 140 -24.69 -3.82 7.22
CA GLY A 140 -25.68 -2.90 7.78
C GLY A 140 -25.02 -1.82 8.61
N VAL A 141 -24.16 -1.00 7.99
CA VAL A 141 -23.43 0.08 8.65
C VAL A 141 -24.29 1.34 8.82
N THR A 142 -23.88 2.19 9.76
CA THR A 142 -24.41 3.55 9.92
C THR A 142 -23.26 4.55 9.89
N LEU A 143 -23.53 5.80 9.53
CA LEU A 143 -22.52 6.87 9.52
C LEU A 143 -22.03 7.17 10.95
N THR A 144 -20.73 7.36 11.12
CA THR A 144 -20.20 8.00 12.34
C THR A 144 -20.53 9.49 12.32
N ALA A 145 -20.47 10.14 13.48
CA ALA A 145 -20.73 11.58 13.57
C ALA A 145 -19.77 12.38 12.66
N GLY A 146 -20.32 13.25 11.82
CA GLY A 146 -19.58 14.08 10.87
C GLY A 146 -19.24 13.40 9.53
N ALA A 147 -19.57 12.13 9.34
CA ALA A 147 -19.46 11.47 8.03
C ALA A 147 -20.65 11.86 7.11
N VAL A 148 -20.41 11.86 5.82
CA VAL A 148 -21.38 12.22 4.78
C VAL A 148 -21.44 11.11 3.73
N SER A 149 -22.65 10.63 3.42
CA SER A 149 -22.90 9.67 2.34
C SER A 149 -23.03 10.39 1.00
N VAL A 150 -22.53 9.77 -0.08
CA VAL A 150 -22.68 10.23 -1.47
C VAL A 150 -23.38 9.18 -2.36
N ALA A 151 -23.57 7.98 -1.83
CA ALA A 151 -24.38 6.93 -2.42
C ALA A 151 -24.94 6.04 -1.31
N ASP A 152 -26.21 5.68 -1.40
CA ASP A 152 -26.90 4.85 -0.41
C ASP A 152 -27.49 3.61 -1.08
N TRP A 153 -27.41 2.46 -0.42
CA TRP A 153 -28.11 1.27 -0.88
C TRP A 153 -29.63 1.51 -0.84
N THR A 154 -30.38 0.92 -1.77
CA THR A 154 -31.85 1.10 -1.81
C THR A 154 -32.55 0.54 -0.58
N ASP A 155 -31.87 -0.31 0.20
CA ASP A 155 -32.34 -0.88 1.46
C ASP A 155 -31.86 -0.11 2.71
N GLY A 156 -31.16 1.02 2.56
CA GLY A 156 -30.94 2.01 3.62
C GLY A 156 -29.48 2.32 3.98
N PRO A 157 -28.59 1.34 4.21
CA PRO A 157 -27.22 1.63 4.61
C PRO A 157 -26.44 2.42 3.54
N PRO A 158 -25.49 3.29 3.93
CA PRO A 158 -24.65 3.99 2.97
C PRO A 158 -23.80 3.00 2.18
N ALA A 159 -23.66 3.26 0.88
CA ALA A 159 -22.80 2.52 -0.04
C ALA A 159 -21.41 3.16 -0.13
N VAL A 160 -21.36 4.48 -0.23
CA VAL A 160 -20.11 5.26 -0.26
C VAL A 160 -20.27 6.49 0.62
N ALA A 161 -19.31 6.70 1.53
CA ALA A 161 -19.28 7.86 2.40
C ALA A 161 -17.85 8.32 2.63
N TYR A 162 -17.70 9.56 3.07
CA TYR A 162 -16.43 10.12 3.46
C TYR A 162 -16.55 10.83 4.81
N LYS A 163 -15.41 11.06 5.46
CA LYS A 163 -15.35 11.79 6.71
C LYS A 163 -14.06 12.60 6.80
N ALA A 164 -14.22 13.90 6.99
CA ALA A 164 -13.09 14.77 7.30
C ALA A 164 -12.68 14.61 8.78
N ASN A 165 -11.38 14.52 9.03
CA ASN A 165 -10.80 14.43 10.37
C ASN A 165 -9.50 15.26 10.42
N ASN A 166 -9.49 16.35 11.19
CA ASN A 166 -8.30 17.20 11.42
C ASN A 166 -7.54 17.64 10.15
N GLY A 167 -8.26 17.95 9.06
CA GLY A 167 -7.65 18.38 7.79
C GLY A 167 -7.33 17.24 6.81
N HIS A 168 -7.60 16.00 7.21
CA HIS A 168 -7.54 14.80 6.37
C HIS A 168 -8.94 14.29 6.07
N THR A 169 -9.10 13.37 5.13
CA THR A 169 -10.40 12.80 4.80
C THR A 169 -10.27 11.32 4.42
N ALA A 170 -11.04 10.49 5.11
CA ALA A 170 -11.14 9.06 4.87
C ALA A 170 -12.36 8.75 4.01
N VAL A 171 -12.29 7.70 3.20
CA VAL A 171 -13.41 7.21 2.38
C VAL A 171 -13.77 5.78 2.77
N GLY A 172 -15.07 5.49 2.83
CA GLY A 172 -15.60 4.16 3.14
C GLY A 172 -16.47 3.63 2.01
N ILE A 173 -16.21 2.39 1.59
CA ILE A 173 -16.96 1.65 0.60
C ILE A 173 -17.64 0.46 1.28
N ASN A 174 -18.97 0.45 1.28
CA ASN A 174 -19.78 -0.63 1.82
C ASN A 174 -20.15 -1.63 0.70
N ALA A 175 -19.14 -2.14 0.01
CA ALA A 175 -19.21 -3.30 -0.89
C ALA A 175 -17.94 -4.14 -0.69
N TYR A 176 -18.06 -5.46 -0.64
CA TYR A 176 -16.89 -6.34 -0.68
C TYR A 176 -16.47 -6.52 -2.14
N LEU A 177 -15.24 -6.09 -2.43
CA LEU A 177 -14.65 -6.03 -3.77
C LEU A 177 -13.51 -7.05 -3.92
N GLY A 178 -13.60 -8.18 -3.20
CA GLY A 178 -12.58 -9.23 -3.21
C GLY A 178 -12.84 -10.34 -4.23
N TYR A 179 -12.20 -11.49 -4.03
CA TYR A 179 -12.08 -12.57 -5.02
C TYR A 179 -13.40 -13.24 -5.46
N LEU A 180 -14.50 -13.02 -4.73
CA LEU A 180 -15.80 -13.60 -5.11
C LEU A 180 -16.45 -12.89 -6.30
N ASP A 181 -15.92 -11.72 -6.71
CA ASP A 181 -16.36 -10.96 -7.88
C ASP A 181 -17.88 -10.70 -7.92
N ALA A 182 -18.52 -10.63 -6.75
CA ALA A 182 -19.96 -10.45 -6.60
C ALA A 182 -20.34 -8.95 -6.53
N PHE A 183 -19.83 -8.19 -7.50
CA PHE A 183 -20.07 -6.76 -7.68
C PHE A 183 -20.02 -6.38 -9.15
N SER A 184 -20.58 -5.22 -9.51
CA SER A 184 -20.46 -4.62 -10.84
C SER A 184 -20.64 -3.10 -10.75
N GLY A 185 -20.28 -2.39 -11.82
CA GLY A 185 -20.30 -0.93 -11.87
C GLY A 185 -18.89 -0.34 -11.72
N GLU A 186 -18.79 0.97 -11.50
CA GLU A 186 -17.50 1.67 -11.54
C GLU A 186 -16.82 1.81 -10.16
N TRP A 187 -16.68 0.72 -9.41
CA TRP A 187 -16.06 0.75 -8.07
C TRP A 187 -14.59 1.16 -8.11
N GLY A 188 -13.83 0.67 -9.09
CA GLY A 188 -12.44 1.11 -9.29
C GLY A 188 -12.32 2.62 -9.52
N ARG A 189 -13.29 3.22 -10.23
CA ARG A 189 -13.35 4.67 -10.46
C ARG A 189 -13.62 5.44 -9.17
N VAL A 190 -14.49 4.96 -8.27
CA VAL A 190 -14.73 5.59 -6.96
C VAL A 190 -13.43 5.65 -6.15
N ILE A 191 -12.65 4.57 -6.13
CA ILE A 191 -11.38 4.49 -5.41
C ILE A 191 -10.36 5.49 -6.00
N VAL A 192 -10.26 5.57 -7.33
CA VAL A 192 -9.35 6.52 -7.99
C VAL A 192 -9.82 7.97 -7.83
N ASN A 193 -11.13 8.22 -7.85
CA ASN A 193 -11.72 9.53 -7.61
C ASN A 193 -11.40 10.05 -6.20
N ALA A 194 -11.28 9.18 -5.19
CA ALA A 194 -10.81 9.58 -3.87
C ALA A 194 -9.43 10.24 -3.93
N GLY A 195 -8.48 9.66 -4.69
CA GLY A 195 -7.16 10.27 -4.90
C GLY A 195 -7.23 11.56 -5.71
N ARG A 196 -8.01 11.59 -6.80
CA ARG A 196 -8.18 12.79 -7.64
C ARG A 196 -8.77 13.97 -6.85
N TRP A 197 -9.61 13.68 -5.87
CA TRP A 197 -10.24 14.67 -5.01
C TRP A 197 -9.32 15.16 -3.88
N LEU A 198 -8.67 14.24 -3.18
CA LEU A 198 -7.98 14.53 -1.92
C LEU A 198 -6.51 14.87 -2.07
N ILE A 199 -5.90 14.54 -3.21
CA ILE A 199 -4.54 14.96 -3.53
C ILE A 199 -4.66 16.31 -4.22
N PRO A 200 -4.24 17.42 -3.58
CA PRO A 200 -4.20 18.71 -4.25
C PRO A 200 -3.38 18.58 -5.53
N CYS A 201 -3.75 19.31 -6.57
CA CYS A 201 -3.04 19.32 -7.86
C CYS A 201 -1.62 19.89 -7.70
N ALA A 202 -0.74 19.15 -7.03
CA ALA A 202 0.68 19.20 -7.22
C ALA A 202 0.94 18.40 -8.49
N THR A 203 1.67 19.02 -9.41
CA THR A 203 2.37 18.34 -10.51
C THR A 203 2.84 16.96 -10.03
N PRO A 204 2.67 15.86 -10.78
CA PRO A 204 3.16 14.56 -10.35
C PRO A 204 4.65 14.68 -10.04
N THR A 205 4.97 14.81 -8.76
CA THR A 205 6.32 14.60 -8.27
C THR A 205 6.59 13.14 -8.62
N PRO A 206 7.67 12.83 -9.36
CA PRO A 206 7.95 11.48 -9.80
C PRO A 206 7.77 10.54 -8.62
N THR A 207 6.89 9.56 -8.79
CA THR A 207 6.71 8.43 -7.88
C THR A 207 8.09 7.98 -7.43
N PRO A 208 8.44 8.03 -6.13
CA PRO A 208 9.65 7.37 -5.68
C PRO A 208 9.46 5.91 -6.04
N THR A 209 10.24 5.43 -7.01
CA THR A 209 10.50 4.02 -7.21
C THR A 209 10.66 3.40 -5.82
N PRO A 210 9.99 2.27 -5.50
CA PRO A 210 10.12 1.63 -4.18
C PRO A 210 11.58 1.70 -3.81
N THR A 211 11.93 2.25 -2.63
CA THR A 211 13.32 2.57 -2.25
C THR A 211 14.16 1.29 -2.34
N GLN A 212 14.60 1.01 -3.55
CA GLN A 212 15.50 -0.02 -3.91
C GLN A 212 16.78 0.46 -3.26
N ILE A 213 17.40 -0.42 -2.48
CA ILE A 213 18.71 -0.11 -1.94
C ILE A 213 19.58 0.27 -3.15
N VAL A 214 20.05 1.51 -3.23
CA VAL A 214 20.88 1.94 -4.36
C VAL A 214 22.31 1.73 -3.93
N LEU A 215 22.98 0.77 -4.56
CA LEU A 215 24.40 0.48 -4.34
C LEU A 215 25.23 1.17 -5.42
N THR A 216 26.33 1.78 -5.01
CA THR A 216 27.42 2.21 -5.89
C THR A 216 28.75 1.66 -5.39
N ALA A 217 29.70 1.45 -6.30
CA ALA A 217 31.02 0.95 -5.98
C ALA A 217 32.10 1.78 -6.69
N SER A 218 33.16 2.14 -5.97
CA SER A 218 34.32 2.82 -6.52
C SER A 218 35.59 2.01 -6.29
N ALA A 219 36.21 1.61 -7.40
CA ALA A 219 37.43 0.82 -7.42
C ALA A 219 38.65 1.73 -7.60
N HIS A 220 39.63 1.61 -6.70
CA HIS A 220 40.88 2.38 -6.74
C HIS A 220 42.06 1.59 -6.17
N ARG A 221 43.29 2.10 -6.34
CA ARG A 221 44.50 1.52 -5.76
C ARG A 221 45.00 2.40 -4.61
N VAL A 222 45.31 1.80 -3.47
CA VAL A 222 45.94 2.46 -2.31
C VAL A 222 47.18 1.66 -1.93
N ASN A 223 48.37 2.25 -2.04
CA ASN A 223 49.65 1.60 -1.72
C ASN A 223 49.81 0.20 -2.34
N GLY A 224 49.42 0.05 -3.62
CA GLY A 224 49.48 -1.23 -4.34
C GLY A 224 48.33 -2.21 -4.06
N ARG A 225 47.49 -1.96 -3.05
CA ARG A 225 46.28 -2.76 -2.78
C ARG A 225 45.12 -2.30 -3.65
N LYS A 226 44.34 -3.27 -4.15
CA LYS A 226 43.10 -3.04 -4.90
C LYS A 226 41.97 -2.87 -3.89
N VAL A 227 41.33 -1.71 -3.86
CA VAL A 227 40.32 -1.34 -2.87
C VAL A 227 39.02 -1.01 -3.59
N VAL A 228 37.91 -1.49 -3.06
CA VAL A 228 36.55 -1.17 -3.52
C VAL A 228 35.79 -0.55 -2.35
N ASN A 229 35.40 0.71 -2.52
CA ASN A 229 34.47 1.37 -1.59
C ASN A 229 33.06 1.18 -2.12
N LEU A 230 32.23 0.51 -1.33
CA LEU A 230 30.80 0.36 -1.54
C LEU A 230 30.09 1.46 -0.75
N THR A 231 29.12 2.12 -1.36
CA THR A 231 28.19 3.01 -0.65
C THR A 231 26.77 2.69 -1.05
N TRP A 232 25.87 2.68 -0.08
CA TRP A 232 24.47 2.39 -0.32
C TRP A 232 23.54 3.35 0.40
N THR A 233 22.35 3.52 -0.16
CA THR A 233 21.24 4.28 0.43
C THR A 233 19.96 3.45 0.33
N GLY A 234 18.92 3.78 1.10
CA GLY A 234 17.61 3.11 1.03
C GLY A 234 17.48 1.80 1.81
N ALA A 235 18.50 1.39 2.57
CA ALA A 235 18.42 0.30 3.53
C ALA A 235 17.79 0.78 4.85
N ASN A 236 16.82 0.04 5.39
CA ASN A 236 16.02 0.38 6.58
C ASN A 236 16.30 -0.53 7.80
N SER A 237 16.96 -1.66 7.60
CA SER A 237 17.35 -2.61 8.64
C SER A 237 18.54 -2.08 9.44
N ALA A 238 18.69 -2.57 10.67
CA ALA A 238 19.83 -2.24 11.53
C ALA A 238 21.17 -2.79 10.98
N ARG A 239 21.11 -3.83 10.14
CA ARG A 239 22.27 -4.52 9.57
C ARG A 239 21.99 -4.93 8.13
N VAL A 240 23.02 -4.84 7.28
CA VAL A 240 22.94 -5.29 5.89
C VAL A 240 23.90 -6.45 5.63
N ASP A 241 23.50 -7.32 4.71
CA ASP A 241 24.30 -8.41 4.15
C ASP A 241 24.93 -7.96 2.83
N ILE A 242 26.25 -8.02 2.76
CA ILE A 242 27.05 -7.68 1.59
C ILE A 242 27.39 -8.97 0.86
N TYR A 243 27.13 -9.01 -0.43
CA TYR A 243 27.46 -10.11 -1.32
C TYR A 243 28.51 -9.68 -2.33
N ARG A 244 29.42 -10.60 -2.64
CA ARG A 244 30.38 -10.48 -3.75
C ARG A 244 30.31 -11.75 -4.59
N ASP A 245 30.12 -11.57 -5.89
CA ASP A 245 29.97 -12.65 -6.87
C ASP A 245 28.88 -13.66 -6.49
N GLY A 246 27.79 -13.15 -5.91
CA GLY A 246 26.65 -13.95 -5.42
C GLY A 246 26.87 -14.65 -4.07
N ALA A 247 28.09 -14.67 -3.53
CA ALA A 247 28.40 -15.26 -2.22
C ALA A 247 28.37 -14.22 -1.10
N PRO A 248 27.96 -14.59 0.14
CA PRO A 248 27.99 -13.66 1.27
C PRO A 248 29.44 -13.29 1.62
N LEU A 249 29.71 -12.00 1.66
CA LEU A 249 31.01 -11.42 2.02
C LEU A 249 31.04 -11.02 3.50
N ALA A 250 30.04 -10.27 3.97
CA ALA A 250 29.99 -9.77 5.34
C ALA A 250 28.57 -9.35 5.75
N ARG A 251 28.27 -9.37 7.05
CA ARG A 251 27.11 -8.72 7.66
C ARG A 251 27.57 -7.55 8.52
N VAL A 252 27.15 -6.33 8.21
CA VAL A 252 27.64 -5.11 8.86
C VAL A 252 26.49 -4.24 9.38
N PRO A 253 26.72 -3.36 10.38
CA PRO A 253 25.74 -2.32 10.70
C PRO A 253 25.39 -1.50 9.46
N ASN A 254 24.15 -1.04 9.37
CA ASN A 254 23.70 -0.20 8.27
C ASN A 254 24.28 1.22 8.40
N SER A 255 25.56 1.39 8.05
CA SER A 255 26.30 2.65 8.07
C SER A 255 26.38 3.35 6.71
N GLY A 256 25.74 2.79 5.68
CA GLY A 256 25.73 3.33 4.31
C GLY A 256 27.05 3.16 3.53
N THR A 257 28.05 2.47 4.08
CA THR A 257 29.37 2.29 3.45
C THR A 257 30.10 1.04 3.92
N TYR A 258 30.92 0.45 3.04
CA TYR A 258 31.80 -0.68 3.32
C TYR A 258 33.02 -0.68 2.39
N THR A 259 34.18 -1.06 2.90
CA THR A 259 35.41 -1.18 2.09
C THR A 259 35.83 -2.63 1.96
N ASP A 260 35.91 -3.12 0.72
CA ASP A 260 36.49 -4.41 0.38
C ASP A 260 37.91 -4.25 -0.18
N VAL A 261 38.82 -5.16 0.20
CA VAL A 261 40.21 -5.18 -0.26
C VAL A 261 40.47 -6.48 -1.01
N LEU A 262 40.80 -6.36 -2.29
CA LEU A 262 40.89 -7.48 -3.22
C LEU A 262 42.31 -8.04 -3.31
N THR A 263 42.41 -9.37 -3.30
CA THR A 263 43.69 -10.09 -3.36
C THR A 263 44.16 -10.38 -4.79
N HIS A 264 43.24 -10.44 -5.76
CA HIS A 264 43.54 -10.82 -7.14
C HIS A 264 42.90 -9.87 -8.16
N HIS A 265 43.36 -9.97 -9.41
CA HIS A 265 42.78 -9.24 -10.54
C HIS A 265 41.53 -9.95 -11.01
N GLY A 266 40.57 -9.20 -11.54
CA GLY A 266 39.32 -9.78 -11.98
C GLY A 266 38.19 -8.78 -12.08
N THR A 267 37.02 -9.33 -12.33
CA THR A 267 35.73 -8.63 -12.30
C THR A 267 35.00 -9.09 -11.05
N PHE A 268 34.44 -8.15 -10.29
CA PHE A 268 33.74 -8.42 -9.03
C PHE A 268 32.38 -7.76 -9.07
N THR A 269 31.33 -8.53 -8.82
CA THR A 269 29.94 -8.02 -8.75
C THR A 269 29.48 -7.97 -7.31
N TYR A 270 28.95 -6.82 -6.88
CA TYR A 270 28.49 -6.59 -5.52
C TYR A 270 26.98 -6.40 -5.47
N LYS A 271 26.39 -6.83 -4.35
CA LYS A 271 24.99 -6.59 -3.98
C LYS A 271 24.89 -6.40 -2.47
N VAL A 272 24.00 -5.53 -2.03
CA VAL A 272 23.70 -5.30 -0.61
C VAL A 272 22.24 -5.65 -0.36
N CYS A 273 21.95 -6.43 0.69
CA CYS A 273 20.59 -6.80 1.07
C CYS A 273 20.32 -6.47 2.54
N GLU A 274 19.07 -6.20 2.86
CA GLU A 274 18.58 -6.07 4.23
C GLU A 274 18.70 -7.41 4.97
N ALA A 275 19.36 -7.43 6.13
CA ALA A 275 19.67 -8.69 6.80
C ALA A 275 18.40 -9.47 7.16
N GLY A 276 18.35 -10.73 6.72
CA GLY A 276 17.22 -11.63 6.98
C GLY A 276 15.98 -11.39 6.11
N THR A 277 16.09 -10.59 5.06
CA THR A 277 14.99 -10.36 4.11
C THR A 277 15.42 -10.63 2.66
N ALA A 278 14.47 -10.61 1.72
CA ALA A 278 14.74 -10.66 0.28
C ALA A 278 14.93 -9.27 -0.37
N ASN A 279 14.91 -8.18 0.41
CA ASN A 279 15.06 -6.82 -0.11
C ASN A 279 16.54 -6.51 -0.40
N CYS A 280 16.89 -6.33 -1.66
CA CYS A 280 18.26 -6.18 -2.14
C CYS A 280 18.44 -5.01 -3.09
N SER A 281 19.69 -4.56 -3.21
CA SER A 281 20.11 -3.51 -4.14
C SER A 281 20.17 -3.96 -5.59
N ASN A 282 20.39 -2.99 -6.50
CA ASN A 282 20.98 -3.27 -7.79
C ASN A 282 22.35 -3.96 -7.64
N GLU A 283 22.77 -4.72 -8.66
CA GLU A 283 24.13 -5.26 -8.73
C GLU A 283 25.10 -4.23 -9.32
N VAL A 284 26.29 -4.12 -8.76
CA VAL A 284 27.36 -3.25 -9.28
C VAL A 284 28.61 -4.06 -9.56
N THR A 285 29.09 -3.99 -10.80
CA THR A 285 30.30 -4.69 -11.22
C THR A 285 31.47 -3.72 -11.33
N VAL A 286 32.58 -4.05 -10.66
CA VAL A 286 33.87 -3.35 -10.81
C VAL A 286 34.89 -4.27 -11.46
N ARG A 287 35.81 -3.68 -12.24
CA ARG A 287 36.86 -4.43 -12.95
C ARG A 287 38.23 -3.92 -12.56
N PHE A 288 39.11 -4.84 -12.20
CA PHE A 288 40.55 -4.62 -12.10
C PHE A 288 41.26 -5.41 -13.21
N GLY A 289 41.21 -4.90 -14.43
CA GLY A 289 41.98 -5.39 -15.59
C GLY A 289 43.29 -4.61 -15.80
N GLY A 290 44.35 -5.25 -16.28
CA GLY A 290 45.58 -4.59 -16.75
C GLY A 290 45.41 -4.07 -18.19
N GLY A 291 46.19 -3.12 -18.71
CA GLY A 291 47.35 -2.37 -18.22
C GLY A 291 47.40 -1.03 -18.99
N PRO A 292 48.58 -0.47 -19.30
CA PRO A 292 49.39 -1.08 -20.34
C PRO A 292 50.38 -2.12 -19.83
#